data_AF-A0A6P8JH69-F1
#
_entry.id   AF-A0A6P8JH69-F1
#
_cell.length_a   1.000
_cell.length_b   1.000
_cell.length_c   1.000
_cell.angle_alpha   90.00
_cell.angle_beta   90.00
_cell.angle_gamma   90.00
#
_symmetry.space_group_name_H-M   'P 1'
#
loop_
_entity.id
_entity.type
_entity.pdbx_description
1 polymer ?
#
loop_
_entity_poly.entity_id
_entity_poly.type
_entity_poly.pdbx_seq_one_letter_code
_entity_poly.pdbx_strand_id
1 'polypeptide(L)'
;MNKQVIFGLLLACILVCISGQDEEDYQESPTVLIALLVRNKAHILPMFLSYLEQQDYPKERISIWLRCDHSNDDSIELLRQWLDNSGDLYHSVSYEFKPEEQSFVNETSPYEWPASRFKHLIALKEEAFQYGRDIWADYVFFLDADVLLTSKDSLKVLTRLQLPIVAPMLISESLYSNFWCGMTEDYYYRRTDEYKEIYHVKKQGSFPVPMVHTAVLVNMNHRAVRNLTFDRNKLVEMQKSRQQEPLYDGPADDIIVFAISANSSGIPLHICNDITFGYILQPLEPGDTLDHDVQQLVNLKSIMVNELGAVPPLLEYYKHLEKKPDKSKLSLDRIFMINLKRRPERREKMERLFDEIGLEAEHFPAVDGKELSTERLLEMGVRFLPGYEDPYHHRAMTMGEIGCFLSHYSIWVLMVRKQLKEVLILEDDIRFEPYFRQNAVRILNQARNAAQYDLIYFGRKRLKDESEPAVENADNLVHAGYSYWTLGYVISLQGALKLLAAKPLDKLIPVDEFLPLMFDRHPNKTWSEAFRKRNLVAFSASPLLLYPIYYTGESGYISDTEDSQQISVETSEEGEARLKSDREQVFDHEQEFKLHPELKLGESLSKSHQEL
;
A
#
# COMPACT_ATOMS: atom_id res chain seq x y z
N MET A 1 64.12 -21.15 -24.44
CA MET A 1 62.77 -21.13 -23.81
C MET A 1 62.85 -20.20 -22.62
N ASN A 2 62.22 -19.03 -22.77
CA ASN A 2 62.59 -17.79 -22.12
C ASN A 2 61.95 -17.61 -20.74
N LYS A 3 62.69 -16.94 -19.84
CA LYS A 3 62.20 -16.38 -18.56
C LYS A 3 60.93 -15.54 -18.70
N GLN A 4 60.63 -15.03 -19.91
CA GLN A 4 59.39 -14.31 -20.24
C GLN A 4 58.14 -15.19 -20.24
N VAL A 5 58.25 -16.50 -20.54
CA VAL A 5 57.10 -17.42 -20.53
C VAL A 5 56.70 -17.78 -19.10
N ILE A 6 57.68 -17.90 -18.19
CA ILE A 6 57.45 -18.15 -16.76
C ILE A 6 56.87 -16.90 -16.09
N PHE A 7 57.32 -15.69 -16.46
CA PHE A 7 56.75 -14.45 -15.95
C PHE A 7 55.32 -14.21 -16.47
N GLY A 8 55.04 -14.58 -17.73
CA GLY A 8 53.69 -14.53 -18.30
C GLY A 8 52.72 -15.52 -17.67
N LEU A 9 53.17 -16.72 -17.30
CA LEU A 9 52.37 -17.71 -16.58
C LEU A 9 52.12 -17.33 -15.11
N LEU A 10 53.09 -16.70 -14.44
CA LEU A 10 52.88 -16.17 -13.08
C LEU A 10 51.94 -14.97 -13.08
N LEU A 11 52.01 -14.07 -14.08
CA LEU A 11 51.06 -12.98 -14.22
C LEU A 11 49.66 -13.48 -14.57
N ALA A 12 49.56 -14.51 -15.41
CA ALA A 12 48.28 -15.13 -15.76
C ALA A 12 47.66 -15.88 -14.57
N CYS A 13 48.44 -16.55 -13.72
CA CYS A 13 47.90 -17.14 -12.48
C CYS A 13 47.50 -16.08 -11.44
N ILE A 14 48.20 -14.94 -11.37
CA ILE A 14 47.81 -13.81 -10.50
C ILE A 14 46.56 -13.11 -11.06
N LEU A 15 46.41 -13.00 -12.39
CA LEU A 15 45.22 -12.41 -13.02
C LEU A 15 44.00 -13.35 -13.04
N VAL A 16 44.20 -14.67 -13.08
CA VAL A 16 43.12 -15.68 -13.01
C VAL A 16 42.64 -15.90 -11.57
N CYS A 17 43.43 -15.53 -10.55
CA CYS A 17 42.94 -15.42 -9.17
C CYS A 17 42.18 -14.11 -8.87
N ILE A 18 42.07 -13.17 -9.83
CA ILE A 18 41.35 -11.90 -9.67
C ILE A 18 40.03 -11.89 -10.48
N SER A 19 39.66 -13.01 -11.11
CA SER A 19 38.36 -13.15 -11.76
C SER A 19 37.35 -13.86 -10.85
N GLY A 20 36.60 -13.08 -10.07
CA GLY A 20 35.20 -13.39 -9.74
C GLY A 20 34.92 -14.48 -8.72
N GLN A 21 35.56 -14.43 -7.56
CA GLN A 21 34.91 -14.81 -6.31
C GLN A 21 34.82 -13.56 -5.45
N ASP A 22 33.61 -13.14 -5.09
CA ASP A 22 33.36 -11.92 -4.33
C ASP A 22 34.23 -11.87 -3.06
N GLU A 23 35.00 -10.79 -2.89
CA GLU A 23 35.76 -10.55 -1.66
C GLU A 23 34.85 -10.41 -0.41
N GLU A 24 33.52 -10.33 -0.59
CA GLU A 24 32.53 -10.23 0.50
C GLU A 24 32.48 -11.48 1.40
N ASP A 25 32.98 -12.65 0.98
CA ASP A 25 32.82 -13.92 1.72
C ASP A 25 33.83 -14.12 2.88
N TYR A 26 34.73 -13.14 3.14
CA TYR A 26 35.79 -13.26 4.15
C TYR A 26 35.67 -12.31 5.36
N GLN A 27 34.70 -11.39 5.38
CA GLN A 27 34.47 -10.49 6.53
C GLN A 27 33.20 -10.88 7.28
N GLU A 28 33.30 -11.01 8.60
CA GLU A 28 32.13 -11.15 9.45
C GLU A 28 31.23 -9.90 9.32
N SER A 29 29.91 -10.12 9.28
CA SER A 29 28.94 -9.01 9.33
C SER A 29 29.14 -8.18 10.60
N PRO A 30 29.00 -6.84 10.59
CA PRO A 30 29.18 -6.01 11.78
C PRO A 30 28.23 -6.38 12.94
N THR A 31 28.56 -6.02 14.18
CA THR A 31 27.62 -6.22 15.31
C THR A 31 26.52 -5.18 15.28
N VAL A 32 25.28 -5.59 15.52
CA VAL A 32 24.13 -4.69 15.56
C VAL A 32 23.43 -4.82 16.91
N LEU A 33 23.31 -3.72 17.64
CA LEU A 33 22.39 -3.60 18.76
C LEU A 33 21.04 -3.13 18.25
N ILE A 34 19.98 -3.91 18.41
CA ILE A 34 18.61 -3.45 18.12
C ILE A 34 17.97 -2.97 19.42
N ALA A 35 17.62 -1.69 19.48
CA ALA A 35 16.95 -1.06 20.61
C ALA A 35 15.44 -1.02 20.39
N LEU A 36 14.70 -1.74 21.23
CA LEU A 36 13.26 -1.98 21.15
C LEU A 36 12.56 -1.38 22.36
N LEU A 37 11.68 -0.40 22.11
CA LEU A 37 10.78 0.17 23.10
C LEU A 37 9.36 -0.24 22.75
N VAL A 38 8.73 -1.02 23.63
CA VAL A 38 7.40 -1.59 23.38
C VAL A 38 6.40 -1.02 24.37
N ARG A 39 5.32 -0.45 23.83
CA ARG A 39 4.19 0.04 24.61
C ARG A 39 2.87 -0.19 23.89
N ASN A 40 2.00 -1.02 24.46
CA ASN A 40 0.65 -1.29 23.92
C ASN A 40 0.62 -1.70 22.44
N LYS A 41 1.38 -2.73 22.07
CA LYS A 41 1.54 -3.21 20.69
C LYS A 41 1.08 -4.66 20.49
N ALA A 42 0.31 -5.25 21.40
CA ALA A 42 -0.03 -6.67 21.34
C ALA A 42 -0.69 -7.11 20.02
N HIS A 43 -1.44 -6.21 19.36
CA HIS A 43 -2.12 -6.48 18.09
C HIS A 43 -1.18 -6.63 16.88
N ILE A 44 0.01 -6.01 16.91
CA ILE A 44 0.98 -6.04 15.79
C ILE A 44 2.28 -6.77 16.15
N LEU A 45 2.59 -6.88 17.45
CA LEU A 45 3.85 -7.44 17.94
C LEU A 45 4.17 -8.86 17.42
N PRO A 46 3.20 -9.79 17.24
CA PRO A 46 3.49 -11.08 16.62
C PRO A 46 4.05 -10.96 15.20
N MET A 47 3.56 -10.02 14.39
CA MET A 47 4.10 -9.75 13.05
C MET A 47 5.49 -9.12 13.14
N PHE A 48 5.64 -8.09 13.98
CA PHE A 48 6.92 -7.42 14.22
C PHE A 48 8.03 -8.42 14.56
N LEU A 49 7.82 -9.23 15.61
CA LEU A 49 8.81 -10.20 16.10
C LEU A 49 9.09 -11.30 15.08
N SER A 50 8.06 -11.73 14.34
CA SER A 50 8.24 -12.71 13.27
C SER A 50 9.15 -12.18 12.16
N TYR A 51 8.98 -10.92 11.77
CA TYR A 51 9.76 -10.33 10.68
C TYR A 51 11.17 -9.92 11.12
N LEU A 52 11.34 -9.56 12.40
CA LEU A 52 12.64 -9.35 13.03
C LEU A 52 13.47 -10.65 13.08
N GLU A 53 12.86 -11.76 13.50
CA GLU A 53 13.53 -13.06 13.53
C GLU A 53 13.86 -13.56 12.11
N GLN A 54 13.01 -13.27 11.13
CA GLN A 54 13.22 -13.68 9.74
C GLN A 54 14.30 -12.88 8.99
N GLN A 55 14.86 -11.82 9.57
CA GLN A 55 15.97 -11.07 8.95
C GLN A 55 17.15 -12.01 8.65
N ASP A 56 17.61 -11.99 7.41
CA ASP A 56 18.78 -12.72 6.95
C ASP A 56 20.04 -11.96 7.39
N TYR A 57 20.39 -12.13 8.67
CA TYR A 57 21.56 -11.57 9.31
C TYR A 57 21.97 -12.52 10.45
N PRO A 58 23.27 -12.80 10.66
CA PRO A 58 23.71 -13.74 11.68
C PRO A 58 23.20 -13.31 13.07
N LYS A 59 22.41 -14.17 13.72
CA LYS A 59 21.73 -13.81 14.99
C LYS A 59 22.74 -13.64 16.13
N GLU A 60 23.84 -14.39 16.08
CA GLU A 60 25.01 -14.27 16.95
C GLU A 60 25.79 -12.95 16.78
N ARG A 61 25.42 -12.13 15.78
CA ARG A 61 25.93 -10.76 15.57
C ARG A 61 24.91 -9.69 15.97
N ILE A 62 23.74 -10.08 16.45
CA ILE A 62 22.68 -9.18 16.88
C ILE A 62 22.51 -9.26 18.40
N SER A 63 22.62 -8.12 19.07
CA SER A 63 22.20 -7.95 20.46
C SER A 63 20.87 -7.23 20.50
N ILE A 64 20.00 -7.59 21.44
CA ILE A 64 18.69 -6.96 21.61
C ILE A 64 18.67 -6.23 22.94
N TRP A 65 18.28 -4.95 22.92
CA TRP A 65 18.00 -4.17 24.12
C TRP A 65 16.52 -3.84 24.12
N LEU A 66 15.78 -4.42 25.05
CA LEU A 66 14.31 -4.45 25.05
C LEU A 66 13.76 -3.81 26.33
N ARG A 67 12.83 -2.87 26.21
CA ARG A 67 12.09 -2.30 27.34
C ARG A 67 10.59 -2.33 27.05
N CYS A 68 9.82 -2.78 28.03
CA CYS A 68 8.36 -2.72 27.97
C CYS A 68 7.79 -2.27 29.32
N ASP A 69 7.26 -1.06 29.33
CA ASP A 69 6.61 -0.42 30.47
C ASP A 69 5.38 0.36 29.98
N HIS A 70 4.65 0.99 30.90
CA HIS A 70 3.45 1.78 30.64
C HIS A 70 2.44 1.08 29.70
N SER A 71 2.37 -0.25 29.81
CA SER A 71 1.58 -1.12 28.94
C SER A 71 0.44 -1.78 29.71
N ASN A 72 -0.74 -1.80 29.10
CA ASN A 72 -1.97 -2.35 29.68
C ASN A 72 -2.65 -3.41 28.79
N ASP A 73 -1.93 -3.90 27.78
CA ASP A 73 -2.32 -5.02 26.92
C ASP A 73 -1.39 -6.23 27.10
N ASP A 74 -1.53 -7.23 26.24
CA ASP A 74 -0.75 -8.48 26.31
C ASP A 74 0.70 -8.35 25.77
N SER A 75 1.22 -7.14 25.54
CA SER A 75 2.56 -6.93 24.96
C SER A 75 3.66 -7.63 25.76
N ILE A 76 3.66 -7.52 27.09
CA ILE A 76 4.67 -8.16 27.95
C ILE A 76 4.60 -9.68 27.83
N GLU A 77 3.40 -10.26 27.77
CA GLU A 77 3.24 -11.71 27.69
C GLU A 77 3.74 -12.25 26.35
N LEU A 78 3.42 -11.54 25.26
CA LEU A 78 3.93 -11.87 23.93
C LEU A 78 5.47 -11.77 23.88
N LEU A 79 6.06 -10.71 24.46
CA LEU A 79 7.52 -10.59 24.53
C LEU A 79 8.17 -11.72 25.33
N ARG A 80 7.58 -12.14 26.46
CA ARG A 80 8.05 -13.30 27.22
C ARG A 80 8.03 -14.57 26.39
N GLN A 81 6.91 -14.81 25.69
CA GLN A 81 6.81 -15.96 24.80
C GLN A 81 7.91 -15.95 23.72
N TRP A 82 8.21 -14.78 23.13
CA TRP A 82 9.31 -14.67 22.16
C TRP A 82 10.69 -14.89 22.79
N LEU A 83 10.95 -14.32 23.97
CA LEU A 83 12.21 -14.55 24.70
C LEU A 83 12.42 -16.04 24.98
N ASP A 84 11.39 -16.75 25.43
CA ASP A 84 11.44 -18.17 25.77
C ASP A 84 11.70 -19.08 24.56
N ASN A 85 11.27 -18.68 23.36
CA ASN A 85 11.37 -19.50 22.14
C ASN A 85 12.56 -19.10 21.25
N SER A 86 12.91 -17.81 21.22
CA SER A 86 13.79 -17.23 20.22
C SER A 86 14.92 -16.38 20.81
N GLY A 87 14.86 -16.02 22.10
CA GLY A 87 15.86 -15.16 22.75
C GLY A 87 17.28 -15.71 22.65
N ASP A 88 17.44 -17.03 22.83
CA ASP A 88 18.74 -17.73 22.77
C ASP A 88 19.37 -17.79 21.37
N LEU A 89 18.64 -17.40 20.32
CA LEU A 89 19.21 -17.29 18.97
C LEU A 89 20.17 -16.10 18.86
N TYR A 90 19.93 -15.04 19.63
CA TYR A 90 20.64 -13.77 19.54
C TYR A 90 21.93 -13.78 20.36
N HIS A 91 22.90 -12.95 19.99
CA HIS A 91 24.17 -12.81 20.73
C HIS A 91 23.93 -12.53 22.21
N SER A 92 23.03 -11.60 22.50
CA SER A 92 22.59 -11.28 23.85
C SER A 92 21.23 -10.59 23.80
N VAL A 93 20.46 -10.74 24.87
CA VAL A 93 19.19 -10.02 25.06
C VAL A 93 19.18 -9.39 26.44
N SER A 94 19.18 -8.05 26.51
CA SER A 94 19.03 -7.25 27.73
C SER A 94 17.61 -6.71 27.78
N TYR A 95 16.78 -7.23 28.68
CA TYR A 95 15.39 -6.85 28.77
C TYR A 95 14.99 -6.37 30.18
N GLU A 96 14.03 -5.45 30.24
CA GLU A 96 13.37 -5.03 31.48
C GLU A 96 11.87 -4.82 31.19
N PHE A 97 11.02 -5.47 32.00
CA PHE A 97 9.57 -5.37 31.92
C PHE A 97 9.00 -4.85 33.23
N LYS A 98 8.11 -3.85 33.15
CA LYS A 98 7.46 -3.24 34.30
C LYS A 98 5.93 -3.36 34.21
N PRO A 99 5.37 -4.55 34.45
CA PRO A 99 3.92 -4.80 34.32
C PRO A 99 3.06 -3.98 35.31
N GLU A 100 3.66 -3.46 36.37
CA GLU A 100 3.02 -2.57 37.34
C GLU A 100 2.87 -1.13 36.84
N GLU A 101 3.70 -0.67 35.90
CA GLU A 101 3.60 0.64 35.27
C GLU A 101 2.67 0.49 34.05
N GLN A 102 1.38 0.86 34.17
CA GLN A 102 0.38 0.64 33.08
C GLN A 102 0.03 1.91 32.29
N SER A 103 0.28 3.11 32.84
CA SER A 103 -0.05 4.39 32.21
C SER A 103 0.80 5.53 32.79
N PHE A 104 0.99 6.60 32.04
CA PHE A 104 1.67 7.80 32.54
C PHE A 104 0.77 8.60 33.47
N VAL A 105 1.39 9.38 34.36
CA VAL A 105 0.65 10.31 35.24
C VAL A 105 -0.06 11.36 34.37
N ASN A 106 -1.35 11.58 34.63
CA ASN A 106 -2.26 12.48 33.91
C ASN A 106 -2.57 12.07 32.46
N GLU A 107 -2.29 10.84 32.08
CA GLU A 107 -2.73 10.27 30.81
C GLU A 107 -4.17 9.79 30.91
N THR A 108 -5.03 10.22 29.99
CA THR A 108 -6.43 9.77 29.90
C THR A 108 -6.62 8.64 28.89
N SER A 109 -5.68 8.50 27.95
CA SER A 109 -5.68 7.46 26.92
C SER A 109 -4.23 7.05 26.57
N PRO A 110 -3.96 5.76 26.30
CA PRO A 110 -2.61 5.27 25.91
C PRO A 110 -1.97 5.96 24.70
N TYR A 111 -2.77 6.68 23.91
CA TYR A 111 -2.35 7.34 22.67
C TYR A 111 -1.95 8.80 22.89
N GLU A 112 -2.11 9.34 24.10
CA GLU A 112 -1.65 10.69 24.41
C GLU A 112 -0.11 10.75 24.56
N TRP A 113 0.44 11.93 24.25
CA TRP A 113 1.87 12.22 24.33
C TRP A 113 2.16 13.31 25.37
N PRO A 114 1.96 13.05 26.68
CA PRO A 114 2.30 14.02 27.71
C PRO A 114 3.82 14.21 27.79
N ALA A 115 4.26 15.37 28.31
CA ALA A 115 5.70 15.68 28.44
C ALA A 115 6.48 14.65 29.29
N SER A 116 5.80 13.98 30.25
CA SER A 116 6.37 12.88 31.03
C SER A 116 6.73 11.68 30.17
N ARG A 117 5.90 11.34 29.17
CA ARG A 117 6.15 10.27 28.20
C ARG A 117 7.35 10.59 27.32
N PHE A 118 7.42 11.80 26.76
CA PHE A 118 8.60 12.23 25.98
C PHE A 118 9.89 12.13 26.79
N LYS A 119 9.88 12.66 28.02
CA LYS A 119 11.04 12.62 28.92
C LYS A 119 11.50 11.19 29.21
N HIS A 120 10.55 10.29 29.47
CA HIS A 120 10.83 8.87 29.74
C HIS A 120 11.43 8.16 28.52
N LEU A 121 10.80 8.34 27.34
CA LEU A 121 11.26 7.73 26.10
C LEU A 121 12.65 8.25 25.68
N ILE A 122 12.91 9.55 25.82
CA ILE A 122 14.24 10.15 25.60
C ILE A 122 15.28 9.50 26.52
N ALA A 123 14.97 9.35 27.81
CA ALA A 123 15.90 8.74 28.76
C ALA A 123 16.24 7.28 28.38
N LEU A 124 15.25 6.50 27.96
CA LEU A 124 15.45 5.13 27.49
C LEU A 124 16.28 5.06 26.20
N LYS A 125 16.04 5.96 25.23
CA LYS A 125 16.85 6.02 24.00
C LYS A 125 18.31 6.41 24.28
N GLU A 126 18.53 7.31 25.24
CA GLU A 126 19.87 7.67 25.72
C GLU A 126 20.57 6.49 26.42
N GLU A 127 19.84 5.72 27.24
CA GLU A 127 20.35 4.50 27.87
C GLU A 127 20.73 3.45 26.81
N ALA A 128 19.89 3.22 25.81
CA ALA A 128 20.18 2.31 24.71
C ALA A 128 21.44 2.71 23.94
N PHE A 129 21.64 4.01 23.70
CA PHE A 129 22.86 4.52 23.08
C PHE A 129 24.10 4.23 23.93
N GLN A 130 24.01 4.43 25.24
CA GLN A 130 25.10 4.13 26.15
C GLN A 130 25.38 2.63 26.19
N TYR A 131 24.35 1.79 26.26
CA TYR A 131 24.47 0.34 26.23
C TYR A 131 25.19 -0.15 24.97
N GLY A 132 24.86 0.42 23.80
CA GLY A 132 25.56 0.13 22.53
C GLY A 132 27.06 0.45 22.58
N ARG A 133 27.45 1.53 23.28
CA ARG A 133 28.87 1.86 23.51
C ARG A 133 29.52 0.87 24.47
N ASP A 134 28.82 0.46 25.51
CA ASP A 134 29.35 -0.44 26.55
C ASP A 134 29.65 -1.84 26.00
N ILE A 135 28.82 -2.32 25.07
CA ILE A 135 29.02 -3.63 24.39
C ILE A 135 29.85 -3.55 23.11
N TRP A 136 30.32 -2.36 22.74
CA TRP A 136 31.12 -2.11 21.54
C TRP A 136 30.39 -2.54 20.25
N ALA A 137 29.10 -2.24 20.15
CA ALA A 137 28.32 -2.51 18.95
C ALA A 137 28.81 -1.63 17.80
N ASP A 138 28.99 -2.21 16.60
CA ASP A 138 29.34 -1.47 15.38
C ASP A 138 28.18 -0.56 14.96
N TYR A 139 26.94 -1.02 15.16
CA TYR A 139 25.72 -0.27 14.88
C TYR A 139 24.72 -0.32 16.03
N VAL A 140 23.96 0.76 16.21
CA VAL A 140 22.72 0.77 17.00
C VAL A 140 21.55 1.01 16.05
N PHE A 141 20.57 0.13 16.07
CA PHE A 141 19.34 0.21 15.30
C PHE A 141 18.17 0.52 16.23
N PHE A 142 17.71 1.77 16.24
CA PHE A 142 16.47 2.13 16.92
C PHE A 142 15.30 1.71 16.05
N LEU A 143 14.46 0.81 16.56
CA LEU A 143 13.38 0.20 15.80
C LEU A 143 12.09 0.17 16.62
N ASP A 144 11.08 0.92 16.18
CA ASP A 144 9.78 0.95 16.83
C ASP A 144 9.03 -0.38 16.59
N ALA A 145 8.26 -0.83 17.59
CA ALA A 145 7.60 -2.14 17.61
C ALA A 145 6.37 -2.30 16.68
N ASP A 146 6.10 -1.31 15.84
CA ASP A 146 5.08 -1.32 14.78
C ASP A 146 5.68 -1.26 13.36
N VAL A 147 6.99 -1.45 13.24
CA VAL A 147 7.69 -1.56 11.94
C VAL A 147 7.68 -3.00 11.43
N LEU A 148 7.13 -3.20 10.23
CA LEU A 148 7.05 -4.50 9.59
C LEU A 148 8.12 -4.64 8.50
N LEU A 149 9.34 -5.02 8.88
CA LEU A 149 10.47 -5.28 7.95
C LEU A 149 10.26 -6.58 7.15
N THR A 150 9.38 -6.53 6.17
CA THR A 150 9.03 -7.70 5.35
C THR A 150 10.17 -8.20 4.45
N SER A 151 11.14 -7.35 4.10
CA SER A 151 12.35 -7.80 3.42
C SER A 151 13.34 -8.37 4.44
N LYS A 152 13.82 -9.60 4.16
CA LYS A 152 14.81 -10.29 4.99
C LYS A 152 16.20 -9.66 4.88
N ASP A 153 16.49 -8.97 3.78
CA ASP A 153 17.81 -8.40 3.50
C ASP A 153 18.02 -7.02 4.15
N SER A 154 17.05 -6.51 4.91
CA SER A 154 17.04 -5.12 5.38
C SER A 154 18.32 -4.75 6.13
N LEU A 155 18.74 -5.55 7.11
CA LEU A 155 19.97 -5.29 7.87
C LEU A 155 21.24 -5.38 7.02
N LYS A 156 21.32 -6.36 6.10
CA LYS A 156 22.46 -6.52 5.19
C LYS A 156 22.62 -5.30 4.29
N VAL A 157 21.52 -4.84 3.68
CA VAL A 157 21.53 -3.66 2.81
C VAL A 157 21.94 -2.41 3.60
N LEU A 158 21.30 -2.14 4.74
CA LEU A 158 21.57 -0.93 5.52
C LEU A 158 23.00 -0.88 6.07
N THR A 159 23.53 -2.01 6.57
CA THR A 159 24.89 -2.06 7.10
C THR A 159 25.96 -1.95 6.01
N ARG A 160 25.72 -2.53 4.82
CA ARG A 160 26.64 -2.43 3.66
C ARG A 160 26.84 -0.98 3.20
N LEU A 161 25.86 -0.09 3.40
CA LEU A 161 25.99 1.32 3.02
C LEU A 161 27.07 2.07 3.81
N GLN A 162 27.43 1.59 5.02
CA GLN A 162 28.42 2.22 5.90
C GLN A 162 28.16 3.71 6.21
N LEU A 163 26.92 4.17 6.02
CA LEU A 163 26.52 5.55 6.28
C LEU A 163 26.49 5.84 7.79
N PRO A 164 26.79 7.09 8.22
CA PRO A 164 26.74 7.44 9.63
C PRO A 164 25.35 7.23 10.26
N ILE A 165 24.29 7.61 9.54
CA ILE A 165 22.90 7.43 9.92
C ILE A 165 22.12 7.09 8.65
N VAL A 166 21.37 5.99 8.67
CA VAL A 166 20.48 5.59 7.58
C VAL A 166 19.20 4.95 8.12
N ALA A 167 18.07 5.26 7.49
CA ALA A 167 16.80 4.61 7.73
C ALA A 167 16.35 3.85 6.48
N PRO A 168 15.73 2.66 6.62
CA PRO A 168 14.98 2.05 5.52
C PRO A 168 13.70 2.86 5.27
N MET A 169 13.36 3.12 4.02
CA MET A 169 12.08 3.74 3.66
C MET A 169 10.94 2.77 3.92
N LEU A 170 9.99 3.17 4.77
CA LEU A 170 8.82 2.37 5.14
C LEU A 170 7.57 2.90 4.43
N ILE A 171 6.76 1.97 3.94
CA ILE A 171 5.50 2.28 3.23
C ILE A 171 4.33 2.24 4.22
N SER A 172 3.42 3.21 4.13
CA SER A 172 2.16 3.20 4.89
C SER A 172 0.94 3.11 3.95
N GLU A 173 -0.27 3.12 4.51
CA GLU A 173 -1.50 3.18 3.71
C GLU A 173 -1.73 4.53 2.98
N SER A 174 -0.95 5.56 3.31
CA SER A 174 -1.05 6.90 2.71
C SER A 174 0.33 7.41 2.24
N LEU A 175 0.49 8.72 2.01
CA LEU A 175 1.79 9.35 1.76
C LEU A 175 2.57 9.64 3.05
N TYR A 176 2.20 9.02 4.18
CA TYR A 176 2.99 9.02 5.40
C TYR A 176 4.15 8.01 5.28
N SER A 177 5.32 8.38 5.78
CA SER A 177 6.53 7.54 5.82
C SER A 177 7.46 8.04 6.91
N ASN A 178 8.58 7.35 7.13
CA ASN A 178 9.49 7.56 8.24
C ASN A 178 10.63 8.58 7.97
N PHE A 179 10.39 9.57 7.12
CA PHE A 179 11.38 10.59 6.74
C PHE A 179 10.72 11.89 6.27
N TRP A 180 11.45 13.00 6.34
CA TRP A 180 11.05 14.30 5.79
C TRP A 180 12.07 14.79 4.76
N CYS A 181 11.63 15.34 3.63
CA CYS A 181 12.52 16.03 2.67
C CYS A 181 12.62 17.54 2.89
N GLY A 182 11.90 18.08 3.87
CA GLY A 182 11.91 19.49 4.18
C GLY A 182 11.51 19.73 5.62
N MET A 183 12.04 20.82 6.17
CA MET A 183 11.75 21.28 7.52
C MET A 183 11.55 22.80 7.50
N THR A 184 10.61 23.30 8.30
CA THR A 184 10.37 24.74 8.48
C THR A 184 11.41 25.36 9.41
N GLU A 185 11.42 26.69 9.52
CA GLU A 185 12.25 27.40 10.49
C GLU A 185 11.89 27.03 11.94
N ASP A 186 10.63 26.66 12.19
CA ASP A 186 10.14 26.17 13.48
C ASP A 186 10.38 24.66 13.70
N TYR A 187 11.22 24.01 12.88
CA TYR A 187 11.62 22.61 12.97
C TYR A 187 10.55 21.56 12.65
N TYR A 188 9.44 21.95 12.01
CA TYR A 188 8.35 21.04 11.65
C TYR A 188 8.39 20.63 10.18
N TYR A 189 7.61 19.61 9.83
CA TYR A 189 7.52 19.05 8.49
C TYR A 189 7.24 20.10 7.40
N ARG A 190 7.95 19.97 6.28
CA ARG A 190 7.65 20.68 5.02
C ARG A 190 7.67 19.70 3.85
N ARG A 191 6.53 19.52 3.17
CA ARG A 191 6.43 18.73 1.93
C ARG A 191 7.27 19.39 0.82
N THR A 192 8.01 18.58 0.08
CA THR A 192 8.74 18.98 -1.13
C THR A 192 8.40 18.03 -2.28
N ASP A 193 8.65 18.42 -3.52
CA ASP A 193 8.40 17.56 -4.69
C ASP A 193 9.28 16.30 -4.67
N GLU A 194 10.52 16.45 -4.21
CA GLU A 194 11.48 15.35 -4.04
C GLU A 194 10.96 14.24 -3.12
N TYR A 195 10.12 14.57 -2.13
CA TYR A 195 9.50 13.57 -1.27
C TYR A 195 8.73 12.52 -2.08
N LYS A 196 7.91 12.95 -3.03
CA LYS A 196 7.10 12.02 -3.85
C LYS A 196 7.97 11.21 -4.80
N GLU A 197 9.05 11.79 -5.30
CA GLU A 197 9.99 11.08 -6.19
C GLU A 197 10.71 9.95 -5.46
N ILE A 198 11.12 10.16 -4.20
CA ILE A 198 11.73 9.13 -3.36
C ILE A 198 10.66 8.11 -2.91
N TYR A 199 9.51 8.58 -2.41
CA TYR A 199 8.44 7.71 -1.89
C TYR A 199 7.89 6.74 -2.95
N HIS A 200 7.63 7.23 -4.17
CA HIS A 200 7.16 6.39 -5.27
C HIS A 200 8.30 5.70 -6.04
N VAL A 201 9.54 5.75 -5.52
CA VAL A 201 10.73 5.11 -6.11
C VAL A 201 10.95 5.55 -7.58
N LYS A 202 10.55 6.78 -7.93
CA LYS A 202 10.96 7.43 -9.19
C LYS A 202 12.46 7.74 -9.17
N LYS A 203 13.01 7.96 -7.98
CA LYS A 203 14.45 7.98 -7.67
C LYS A 203 14.76 6.87 -6.68
N GLN A 204 15.53 5.87 -7.12
CA GLN A 204 16.00 4.77 -6.29
C GLN A 204 17.44 5.06 -5.81
N GLY A 205 17.72 4.80 -4.53
CA GLY A 205 19.02 5.05 -3.93
C GLY A 205 18.97 5.31 -2.42
N SER A 206 20.05 5.94 -1.94
CA SER A 206 20.16 6.49 -0.59
C SER A 206 20.32 8.01 -0.68
N PHE A 207 19.44 8.75 0.01
CA PHE A 207 19.32 10.21 -0.15
C PHE A 207 19.53 10.93 1.18
N PRO A 208 20.33 12.01 1.23
CA PRO A 208 20.43 12.83 2.42
C PRO A 208 19.10 13.57 2.64
N VAL A 209 18.57 13.50 3.86
CA VAL A 209 17.30 14.10 4.25
C VAL A 209 17.45 14.82 5.59
N PRO A 210 16.68 15.90 5.85
CA PRO A 210 16.76 16.62 7.12
C PRO A 210 16.33 15.78 8.32
N MET A 211 15.51 14.74 8.13
CA MET A 211 15.00 13.94 9.24
C MET A 211 14.63 12.52 8.79
N VAL A 212 14.99 11.53 9.62
CA VAL A 212 14.48 10.15 9.59
C VAL A 212 14.08 9.72 10.99
N HIS A 213 13.10 8.84 11.10
CA HIS A 213 12.58 8.34 12.38
C HIS A 213 12.12 6.88 12.30
N THR A 214 11.60 6.36 13.41
CA THR A 214 10.98 5.04 13.59
C THR A 214 11.87 3.80 13.37
N ALA A 215 12.67 3.78 12.31
CA ALA A 215 13.69 2.78 12.04
C ALA A 215 14.98 3.50 11.65
N VAL A 216 15.94 3.63 12.57
CA VAL A 216 17.15 4.44 12.37
C VAL A 216 18.39 3.66 12.77
N LEU A 217 19.21 3.30 11.77
CA LEU A 217 20.48 2.63 11.95
C LEU A 217 21.61 3.66 12.06
N VAL A 218 22.36 3.61 13.15
CA VAL A 218 23.46 4.52 13.47
C VAL A 218 24.77 3.76 13.50
N ASN A 219 25.75 4.18 12.71
CA ASN A 219 27.10 3.61 12.68
C ASN A 219 27.95 4.17 13.82
N MET A 220 28.14 3.38 14.88
CA MET A 220 28.82 3.79 16.11
C MET A 220 30.32 4.03 15.92
N ASN A 221 30.91 3.50 14.85
CA ASN A 221 32.32 3.70 14.51
C ASN A 221 32.60 5.12 13.95
N HIS A 222 31.56 5.88 13.59
CA HIS A 222 31.74 7.27 13.13
C HIS A 222 32.00 8.21 14.32
N ARG A 223 33.18 8.86 14.35
CA ARG A 223 33.63 9.68 15.50
C ARG A 223 32.62 10.71 15.99
N ALA A 224 31.85 11.33 15.08
CA ALA A 224 30.89 12.36 15.42
C ALA A 224 29.63 11.81 16.15
N VAL A 225 29.37 10.50 16.10
CA VAL A 225 28.23 9.84 16.78
C VAL A 225 28.28 10.00 18.29
N ARG A 226 29.46 10.25 18.86
CA ARG A 226 29.62 10.55 20.29
C ARG A 226 28.80 11.76 20.77
N ASN A 227 28.40 12.63 19.86
CA ASN A 227 27.66 13.86 20.13
C ASN A 227 26.19 13.81 19.68
N LEU A 228 25.73 12.67 19.16
CA LEU A 228 24.32 12.46 18.92
C LEU A 228 23.59 12.31 20.25
N THR A 229 22.39 12.87 20.33
CA THR A 229 21.56 12.88 21.54
C THR A 229 20.09 13.07 21.16
N PHE A 230 19.20 12.42 21.90
CA PHE A 230 17.75 12.66 21.91
C PHE A 230 17.36 13.71 22.96
N ASP A 231 18.27 14.06 23.87
CA ASP A 231 18.02 15.03 24.94
C ASP A 231 18.36 16.47 24.51
N ARG A 232 17.36 17.36 24.63
CA ARG A 232 17.44 18.78 24.27
C ARG A 232 18.50 19.54 25.05
N ASN A 233 18.66 19.26 26.35
CA ASN A 233 19.63 19.96 27.18
C ASN A 233 21.06 19.57 26.79
N LYS A 234 21.31 18.28 26.54
CA LYS A 234 22.60 17.80 26.03
C LYS A 234 22.94 18.41 24.67
N LEU A 235 21.95 18.56 23.78
CA LEU A 235 22.13 19.23 22.48
C LEU A 235 22.58 20.69 22.68
N VAL A 236 21.85 21.46 23.51
CA VAL A 236 22.17 22.86 23.78
C VAL A 236 23.55 23.01 24.47
N GLU A 237 23.89 22.13 25.40
CA GLU A 237 25.21 22.10 26.04
C GLU A 237 26.32 21.80 25.04
N MET A 238 26.10 20.86 24.12
CA MET A 238 27.03 20.57 23.03
C MET A 238 27.21 21.80 22.12
N GLN A 239 26.12 22.45 21.70
CA GLN A 239 26.19 23.65 20.85
C GLN A 239 26.97 24.79 21.54
N LYS A 240 26.70 25.04 22.82
CA LYS A 240 27.46 26.00 23.64
C LYS A 240 28.94 25.67 23.70
N SER A 241 29.29 24.41 23.96
CA SER A 241 30.69 23.95 24.03
C SER A 241 31.45 24.14 22.71
N ARG A 242 30.71 24.14 21.58
CA ARG A 242 31.23 24.31 20.22
C ARG A 242 31.10 25.73 19.68
N GLN A 243 30.57 26.68 20.47
CA GLN A 243 30.31 28.05 20.04
C GLN A 243 29.42 28.12 18.79
N GLN A 244 28.44 27.21 18.69
CA GLN A 244 27.46 27.17 17.60
C GLN A 244 26.27 28.08 17.96
N GLU A 245 25.90 28.96 17.04
CA GLU A 245 24.74 29.86 17.15
C GLU A 245 23.92 29.83 15.85
N PRO A 246 22.58 29.93 15.92
CA PRO A 246 21.77 30.04 17.14
C PRO A 246 21.71 28.72 17.92
N LEU A 247 21.58 28.80 19.24
CA LEU A 247 21.26 27.64 20.08
C LEU A 247 19.87 27.10 19.73
N TYR A 248 19.69 25.78 19.84
CA TYR A 248 18.42 25.13 19.60
C TYR A 248 17.36 25.58 20.62
N ASP A 249 16.27 26.12 20.12
CA ASP A 249 15.14 26.66 20.88
C ASP A 249 13.83 25.89 20.64
N GLY A 250 13.84 24.90 19.73
CA GLY A 250 12.68 24.07 19.38
C GLY A 250 12.18 23.11 20.47
N PRO A 251 11.21 22.24 20.14
CA PRO A 251 10.53 21.34 21.09
C PRO A 251 11.46 20.30 21.73
N ALA A 252 11.04 19.77 22.89
CA ALA A 252 11.70 18.61 23.52
C ALA A 252 11.12 17.30 22.96
N ASP A 253 11.28 17.12 21.65
CA ASP A 253 10.83 15.96 20.88
C ASP A 253 12.06 15.13 20.47
N ASP A 254 12.03 13.83 20.71
CA ASP A 254 13.20 12.96 20.52
C ASP A 254 13.64 12.88 19.05
N ILE A 255 12.68 12.87 18.12
CA ILE A 255 12.96 12.76 16.68
C ILE A 255 13.58 14.06 16.17
N ILE A 256 12.99 15.21 16.52
CA ILE A 256 13.50 16.52 16.11
C ILE A 256 14.87 16.76 16.74
N VAL A 257 15.01 16.55 18.05
CA VAL A 257 16.29 16.75 18.76
C VAL A 257 17.38 15.87 18.19
N PHE A 258 17.09 14.61 17.87
CA PHE A 258 18.06 13.71 17.24
C PHE A 258 18.55 14.24 15.88
N ALA A 259 17.62 14.65 15.00
CA ALA A 259 17.97 15.22 13.70
C ALA A 259 18.81 16.51 13.81
N ILE A 260 18.45 17.40 14.73
CA ILE A 260 19.22 18.64 14.97
C ILE A 260 20.58 18.33 15.60
N SER A 261 20.71 17.31 16.45
CA SER A 261 21.99 16.88 17.01
C SER A 261 22.94 16.33 15.94
N ALA A 262 22.40 15.59 14.97
CA ALA A 262 23.13 15.09 13.82
C ALA A 262 23.61 16.24 12.93
N ASN A 263 22.70 17.16 12.57
CA ASN A 263 23.05 18.34 11.78
C ASN A 263 24.08 19.23 12.48
N SER A 264 23.91 19.50 13.78
CA SER A 264 24.87 20.26 14.60
C SER A 264 26.24 19.55 14.74
N SER A 265 26.28 18.25 14.44
CA SER A 265 27.50 17.45 14.40
C SER A 265 28.05 17.23 12.99
N GLY A 266 27.47 17.85 11.97
CA GLY A 266 27.86 17.69 10.57
C GLY A 266 27.62 16.28 10.03
N ILE A 267 26.65 15.56 10.60
CA ILE A 267 26.31 14.20 10.22
C ILE A 267 25.01 14.22 9.39
N PRO A 268 25.05 13.86 8.10
CA PRO A 268 23.85 13.72 7.30
C PRO A 268 23.02 12.50 7.73
N LEU A 269 21.70 12.66 7.81
CA LEU A 269 20.75 11.56 7.91
C LEU A 269 20.38 11.11 6.50
N HIS A 270 20.25 9.80 6.28
CA HIS A 270 19.87 9.26 4.97
C HIS A 270 18.61 8.40 5.05
N ILE A 271 17.80 8.47 3.99
CA ILE A 271 16.72 7.51 3.72
C ILE A 271 17.13 6.61 2.55
N CYS A 272 16.95 5.31 2.67
CA CYS A 272 17.27 4.33 1.63
C CYS A 272 15.99 3.67 1.10
N ASN A 273 15.82 3.64 -0.21
CA ASN A 273 14.73 2.93 -0.89
C ASN A 273 15.24 1.93 -1.96
N ASP A 274 16.48 1.45 -1.81
CA ASP A 274 17.11 0.50 -2.76
C ASP A 274 16.31 -0.81 -2.90
N ILE A 275 15.58 -1.19 -1.86
CA ILE A 275 14.63 -2.29 -1.86
C ILE A 275 13.33 -1.86 -1.15
N THR A 276 12.25 -2.61 -1.35
CA THR A 276 11.06 -2.51 -0.50
C THR A 276 11.36 -3.12 0.86
N PHE A 277 11.80 -2.31 1.82
CA PHE A 277 12.19 -2.77 3.15
C PHE A 277 11.01 -3.30 3.97
N GLY A 278 9.92 -2.56 4.01
CA GLY A 278 8.81 -2.89 4.88
C GLY A 278 7.75 -1.81 4.99
N TYR A 279 6.89 -1.99 5.99
CA TYR A 279 5.69 -1.19 6.19
C TYR A 279 5.64 -0.60 7.61
N ILE A 280 4.85 0.46 7.78
CA ILE A 280 4.64 1.13 9.06
C ILE A 280 3.17 1.57 9.19
N LEU A 281 2.65 1.53 10.42
CA LEU A 281 1.39 2.16 10.78
C LEU A 281 1.56 3.68 10.94
N GLN A 282 0.51 4.45 10.65
CA GLN A 282 0.52 5.88 10.95
C GLN A 282 0.27 6.07 12.45
N PRO A 283 0.99 7.01 13.10
CA PRO A 283 0.72 7.37 14.49
C PRO A 283 -0.74 7.75 14.70
N LEU A 284 -1.31 7.28 15.80
CA LEU A 284 -2.66 7.64 16.22
C LEU A 284 -2.69 9.07 16.80
N GLU A 285 -3.80 9.77 16.55
CA GLU A 285 -4.08 11.10 17.06
C GLU A 285 -4.84 11.06 18.40
N PRO A 286 -4.82 12.14 19.20
CA PRO A 286 -5.65 12.22 20.40
C PRO A 286 -7.14 12.03 20.09
N GLY A 287 -7.73 10.98 20.68
CA GLY A 287 -9.12 10.59 20.47
C GLY A 287 -9.29 9.33 19.63
N ASP A 288 -8.24 8.87 18.97
CA ASP A 288 -8.24 7.60 18.27
C ASP A 288 -8.31 6.41 19.23
N THR A 289 -8.64 5.25 18.68
CA THR A 289 -8.81 3.99 19.42
C THR A 289 -7.96 2.88 18.81
N LEU A 290 -7.81 1.77 19.55
CA LEU A 290 -7.12 0.59 19.04
C LEU A 290 -7.74 0.08 17.73
N ASP A 291 -9.06 0.21 17.58
CA ASP A 291 -9.75 -0.21 16.36
C ASP A 291 -9.24 0.52 15.13
N HIS A 292 -8.83 1.79 15.26
CA HIS A 292 -8.24 2.55 14.14
C HIS A 292 -6.91 1.91 13.72
N ASP A 293 -6.05 1.57 14.67
CA ASP A 293 -4.76 0.90 14.40
C ASP A 293 -4.95 -0.49 13.78
N VAL A 294 -5.97 -1.23 14.26
CA VAL A 294 -6.34 -2.53 13.68
C VAL A 294 -6.85 -2.38 12.25
N GLN A 295 -7.61 -1.33 11.93
CA GLN A 295 -8.03 -1.06 10.56
C GLN A 295 -6.85 -0.67 9.66
N GLN A 296 -5.92 0.16 10.14
CA GLN A 296 -4.68 0.46 9.42
C GLN A 296 -3.89 -0.82 9.13
N LEU A 297 -3.81 -1.75 10.09
CA LEU A 297 -3.15 -3.04 9.90
C LEU A 297 -3.86 -3.91 8.85
N VAL A 298 -5.20 -3.90 8.79
CA VAL A 298 -5.95 -4.57 7.73
C VAL A 298 -5.62 -3.97 6.36
N ASN A 299 -5.52 -2.65 6.26
CA ASN A 299 -5.15 -1.97 5.03
C ASN A 299 -3.71 -2.31 4.59
N LEU A 300 -2.74 -2.32 5.52
CA LEU A 300 -1.37 -2.75 5.23
C LEU A 300 -1.30 -4.21 4.77
N LYS A 301 -2.07 -5.12 5.37
CA LYS A 301 -2.15 -6.52 4.94
C LYS A 301 -2.70 -6.64 3.51
N SER A 302 -3.69 -5.83 3.14
CA SER A 302 -4.17 -5.73 1.75
C SER A 302 -3.05 -5.28 0.80
N ILE A 303 -2.26 -4.26 1.19
CA ILE A 303 -1.08 -3.81 0.41
C ILE A 303 -0.05 -4.95 0.29
N MET A 304 0.27 -5.66 1.37
CA MET A 304 1.20 -6.80 1.33
C MET A 304 0.74 -7.91 0.39
N VAL A 305 -0.54 -8.28 0.39
CA VAL A 305 -1.04 -9.28 -0.59
C VAL A 305 -0.94 -8.76 -2.02
N ASN A 306 -1.14 -7.45 -2.24
CA ASN A 306 -1.00 -6.85 -3.56
C ASN A 306 0.43 -6.87 -4.08
N GLU A 307 1.38 -6.44 -3.25
CA GLU A 307 2.80 -6.27 -3.59
C GLU A 307 3.60 -7.58 -3.50
N LEU A 308 3.36 -8.38 -2.45
CA LEU A 308 4.13 -9.58 -2.11
C LEU A 308 3.39 -10.89 -2.46
N GLY A 309 2.11 -10.81 -2.85
CA GLY A 309 1.26 -11.98 -3.16
C GLY A 309 0.63 -12.67 -1.95
N ALA A 310 1.12 -12.40 -0.75
CA ALA A 310 0.57 -12.85 0.54
C ALA A 310 1.11 -11.98 1.68
N VAL A 311 0.42 -11.98 2.82
CA VAL A 311 1.01 -11.49 4.09
C VAL A 311 2.10 -12.50 4.52
N PRO A 312 3.34 -12.05 4.80
CA PRO A 312 4.38 -12.97 5.26
C PRO A 312 3.97 -13.71 6.55
N PRO A 313 4.35 -14.99 6.72
CA PRO A 313 3.84 -15.82 7.79
C PRO A 313 4.42 -15.40 9.16
N LEU A 314 3.60 -15.59 10.19
CA LEU A 314 4.04 -15.51 11.58
C LEU A 314 4.96 -16.69 11.95
N LEU A 315 5.74 -16.52 13.01
CA LEU A 315 6.42 -17.61 13.71
C LEU A 315 5.42 -18.68 14.15
N GLU A 316 5.86 -19.94 14.15
CA GLU A 316 4.99 -21.10 14.37
C GLU A 316 4.17 -20.97 15.66
N TYR A 317 4.81 -20.55 16.75
CA TYR A 317 4.17 -20.39 18.05
C TYR A 317 3.24 -19.17 18.13
N TYR A 318 3.24 -18.28 17.13
CA TYR A 318 2.32 -17.14 17.02
C TYR A 318 1.20 -17.35 16.00
N LYS A 319 1.24 -18.40 15.16
CA LYS A 319 0.19 -18.64 14.14
C LYS A 319 -1.22 -18.67 14.70
N HIS A 320 -1.39 -19.18 15.92
CA HIS A 320 -2.69 -19.25 16.59
C HIS A 320 -3.27 -17.87 16.98
N LEU A 321 -2.44 -16.82 17.00
CA LEU A 321 -2.85 -15.44 17.25
C LEU A 321 -3.32 -14.71 16.00
N GLU A 322 -3.13 -15.30 14.81
CA GLU A 322 -3.57 -14.71 13.56
C GLU A 322 -5.10 -14.67 13.51
N LYS A 323 -5.66 -13.47 13.73
CA LYS A 323 -7.09 -13.21 13.63
C LYS A 323 -7.39 -12.50 12.32
N LYS A 324 -8.23 -13.10 11.49
CA LYS A 324 -8.82 -12.45 10.32
C LYS A 324 -10.13 -11.77 10.71
N PRO A 325 -10.51 -10.64 10.08
CA PRO A 325 -11.81 -10.03 10.32
C PRO A 325 -12.95 -10.98 9.91
N ASP A 326 -14.08 -10.88 10.60
CA ASP A 326 -15.29 -11.60 10.19
C ASP A 326 -15.69 -11.19 8.77
N LYS A 327 -15.94 -12.21 7.93
CA LYS A 327 -16.38 -12.00 6.56
C LYS A 327 -17.78 -11.41 6.51
N SER A 328 -17.99 -10.46 5.61
CA SER A 328 -19.28 -9.80 5.41
C SER A 328 -19.61 -9.63 3.93
N LYS A 329 -20.90 -9.64 3.62
CA LYS A 329 -21.44 -9.28 2.30
C LYS A 329 -21.78 -7.79 2.16
N LEU A 330 -21.31 -6.93 3.06
CA LEU A 330 -21.55 -5.47 3.01
C LEU A 330 -23.05 -5.09 2.98
N SER A 331 -23.92 -5.91 3.57
CA SER A 331 -25.40 -5.81 3.47
C SER A 331 -26.01 -6.09 2.08
N LEU A 332 -25.28 -6.79 1.21
CA LEU A 332 -25.74 -7.27 -0.10
C LEU A 332 -26.17 -8.74 -0.02
N ASP A 333 -26.91 -9.22 -1.02
CA ASP A 333 -27.31 -10.63 -1.08
C ASP A 333 -26.13 -11.55 -1.42
N ARG A 334 -25.28 -11.09 -2.36
CA ARG A 334 -24.08 -11.80 -2.85
C ARG A 334 -23.01 -10.82 -3.31
N ILE A 335 -21.76 -11.28 -3.23
CA ILE A 335 -20.61 -10.66 -3.87
C ILE A 335 -20.00 -11.73 -4.77
N PHE A 336 -19.86 -11.45 -6.06
CA PHE A 336 -19.24 -12.36 -7.02
C PHE A 336 -17.92 -11.79 -7.51
N MET A 337 -16.89 -12.63 -7.56
CA MET A 337 -15.62 -12.33 -8.21
C MET A 337 -15.52 -13.17 -9.49
N ILE A 338 -15.46 -12.49 -10.63
CA ILE A 338 -15.32 -13.09 -11.95
C ILE A 338 -13.85 -13.43 -12.16
N ASN A 339 -13.54 -14.71 -12.38
CA ASN A 339 -12.19 -15.17 -12.68
C ASN A 339 -12.21 -16.27 -13.73
N LEU A 340 -11.22 -16.24 -14.62
CA LEU A 340 -11.00 -17.30 -15.60
C LEU A 340 -10.46 -18.55 -14.90
N LYS A 341 -11.04 -19.72 -15.18
CA LYS A 341 -10.59 -21.00 -14.60
C LYS A 341 -9.09 -21.28 -14.83
N ARG A 342 -8.53 -20.77 -15.93
CA ARG A 342 -7.10 -20.88 -16.27
C ARG A 342 -6.18 -19.88 -15.54
N ARG A 343 -6.72 -19.01 -14.68
CA ARG A 343 -6.00 -18.01 -13.88
C ARG A 343 -6.10 -18.31 -12.37
N PRO A 344 -5.67 -19.51 -11.90
CA PRO A 344 -5.74 -19.86 -10.49
C PRO A 344 -4.91 -18.91 -9.60
N GLU A 345 -3.84 -18.33 -10.13
CA GLU A 345 -2.96 -17.40 -9.42
C GLU A 345 -3.67 -16.10 -9.04
N ARG A 346 -4.47 -15.52 -9.95
CA ARG A 346 -5.28 -14.31 -9.68
C ARG A 346 -6.36 -14.62 -8.65
N ARG A 347 -7.02 -15.77 -8.79
CA ARG A 347 -8.02 -16.23 -7.83
C ARG A 347 -7.45 -16.40 -6.44
N GLU A 348 -6.33 -17.10 -6.27
CA GLU A 348 -5.71 -17.31 -4.97
C GLU A 348 -5.30 -15.99 -4.31
N LYS A 349 -4.76 -15.04 -5.09
CA LYS A 349 -4.45 -13.69 -4.60
C LYS A 349 -5.71 -12.97 -4.10
N MET A 350 -6.80 -12.99 -4.88
CA MET A 350 -8.06 -12.39 -4.49
C MET A 350 -8.69 -13.07 -3.27
N GLU A 351 -8.62 -14.40 -3.16
CA GLU A 351 -9.10 -15.14 -1.99
C GLU A 351 -8.33 -14.73 -0.72
N ARG A 352 -7.00 -14.60 -0.79
CA ARG A 352 -6.19 -14.05 0.31
C ARG A 352 -6.60 -12.62 0.66
N LEU A 353 -6.81 -11.75 -0.33
CA LEU A 353 -7.29 -10.38 -0.09
C LEU A 353 -8.65 -10.38 0.62
N PHE A 354 -9.60 -11.21 0.19
CA PHE A 354 -10.90 -11.34 0.83
C PHE A 354 -10.80 -11.82 2.28
N ASP A 355 -9.86 -12.71 2.58
CA ASP A 355 -9.57 -13.14 3.95
C ASP A 355 -8.98 -12.01 4.81
N GLU A 356 -8.02 -11.24 4.28
CA GLU A 356 -7.40 -10.13 5.02
C GLU A 356 -8.38 -9.00 5.33
N ILE A 357 -9.21 -8.62 4.35
CA ILE A 357 -10.17 -7.51 4.53
C ILE A 357 -11.49 -7.97 5.17
N GLY A 358 -11.78 -9.28 5.18
CA GLY A 358 -13.03 -9.85 5.68
C GLY A 358 -14.22 -9.61 4.73
N LEU A 359 -14.03 -9.93 3.45
CA LEU A 359 -15.09 -9.90 2.43
C LEU A 359 -15.61 -11.31 2.13
N GLU A 360 -16.92 -11.51 2.16
CA GLU A 360 -17.54 -12.79 1.77
C GLU A 360 -17.88 -12.77 0.28
N ALA A 361 -16.87 -12.97 -0.56
CA ALA A 361 -17.01 -13.06 -2.01
C ALA A 361 -17.00 -14.51 -2.50
N GLU A 362 -17.84 -14.78 -3.50
CA GLU A 362 -17.97 -16.09 -4.15
C GLU A 362 -17.31 -16.05 -5.52
N HIS A 363 -16.47 -17.06 -5.81
CA HIS A 363 -15.91 -17.23 -7.14
C HIS A 363 -17.03 -17.53 -8.17
N PHE A 364 -17.05 -16.75 -9.25
CA PHE A 364 -17.92 -16.94 -10.39
C PHE A 364 -17.07 -17.26 -11.63
N PRO A 365 -17.22 -18.45 -12.25
CA PRO A 365 -16.37 -18.84 -13.37
C PRO A 365 -16.66 -17.96 -14.58
N ALA A 366 -15.64 -17.24 -15.04
CA ALA A 366 -15.70 -16.42 -16.24
C ALA A 366 -15.79 -17.30 -17.50
N VAL A 367 -16.41 -16.77 -18.54
CA VAL A 367 -16.39 -17.33 -19.89
C VAL A 367 -15.05 -16.99 -20.53
N ASP A 368 -14.25 -18.02 -20.82
CA ASP A 368 -12.96 -17.84 -21.47
C ASP A 368 -13.13 -17.59 -22.97
N GLY A 369 -12.73 -16.41 -23.43
CA GLY A 369 -12.73 -16.07 -24.85
C GLY A 369 -11.93 -17.05 -25.71
N LYS A 370 -10.90 -17.69 -25.16
CA LYS A 370 -10.10 -18.70 -25.88
C LYS A 370 -10.88 -20.00 -26.15
N GLU A 371 -11.98 -20.24 -25.43
CA GLU A 371 -12.87 -21.39 -25.61
C GLU A 371 -14.11 -21.06 -26.45
N LEU A 372 -14.22 -19.84 -26.96
CA LEU A 372 -15.30 -19.41 -27.83
C LEU A 372 -14.95 -19.67 -29.30
N SER A 373 -15.96 -20.10 -30.06
CA SER A 373 -15.91 -20.22 -31.52
C SER A 373 -17.11 -19.48 -32.12
N THR A 374 -17.03 -19.12 -33.40
CA THR A 374 -18.12 -18.46 -34.12
C THR A 374 -19.40 -19.30 -34.11
N GLU A 375 -19.29 -20.62 -34.24
CA GLU A 375 -20.43 -21.54 -34.19
C GLU A 375 -21.11 -21.50 -32.81
N ARG A 376 -20.31 -21.55 -31.74
CA ARG A 376 -20.81 -21.46 -30.37
C ARG A 376 -21.52 -20.13 -30.09
N LEU A 377 -20.99 -19.03 -30.62
CA LEU A 377 -21.63 -17.71 -30.52
C LEU A 377 -22.99 -17.69 -31.25
N LEU A 378 -23.07 -18.27 -32.45
CA LEU A 378 -24.32 -18.40 -33.19
C LEU A 378 -25.35 -19.27 -32.45
N GLU A 379 -24.93 -20.38 -31.86
CA GLU A 379 -25.77 -21.24 -31.02
C GLU A 379 -26.31 -20.50 -29.78
N MET A 380 -25.48 -19.62 -29.20
CA MET A 380 -25.87 -18.75 -28.08
C MET A 380 -26.77 -17.57 -28.53
N GLY A 381 -27.00 -17.42 -29.84
CA GLY A 381 -27.79 -16.32 -30.41
C GLY A 381 -27.07 -14.97 -30.39
N VAL A 382 -25.75 -14.97 -30.23
CA VAL A 382 -24.95 -13.73 -30.21
C VAL A 382 -24.88 -13.15 -31.61
N ARG A 383 -25.24 -11.87 -31.73
CA ARG A 383 -25.14 -11.06 -32.95
C ARG A 383 -24.49 -9.74 -32.59
N PHE A 384 -23.53 -9.32 -33.40
CA PHE A 384 -22.84 -8.05 -33.21
C PHE A 384 -23.73 -6.89 -33.65
N LEU A 385 -23.57 -5.75 -32.99
CA LEU A 385 -24.20 -4.52 -33.46
C LEU A 385 -23.64 -4.15 -34.85
N PRO A 386 -24.48 -3.99 -35.90
CA PRO A 386 -23.99 -3.62 -37.22
C PRO A 386 -23.25 -2.28 -37.20
N GLY A 387 -22.04 -2.23 -37.77
CA GLY A 387 -21.21 -1.03 -37.79
C GLY A 387 -20.56 -0.68 -36.44
N TYR A 388 -20.47 -1.63 -35.52
CA TYR A 388 -19.59 -1.49 -34.35
C TYR A 388 -18.12 -1.64 -34.79
N GLU A 389 -17.32 -0.64 -34.44
CA GLU A 389 -15.86 -0.65 -34.53
C GLU A 389 -15.33 -0.15 -33.19
N ASP A 390 -14.29 -0.81 -32.66
CA ASP A 390 -13.61 -0.34 -31.45
C ASP A 390 -13.19 1.14 -31.59
N PRO A 391 -13.51 2.02 -30.62
CA PRO A 391 -13.26 3.46 -30.75
C PRO A 391 -11.79 3.86 -30.82
N TYR A 392 -10.86 3.02 -30.35
CA TYR A 392 -9.43 3.34 -30.26
C TYR A 392 -8.60 2.61 -31.31
N HIS A 393 -8.95 1.37 -31.59
CA HIS A 393 -8.19 0.45 -32.43
C HIS A 393 -8.89 0.18 -33.77
N HIS A 394 -10.10 0.73 -33.99
CA HIS A 394 -10.88 0.59 -35.23
C HIS A 394 -11.01 -0.87 -35.70
N ARG A 395 -11.24 -1.79 -34.74
CA ARG A 395 -11.30 -3.25 -34.97
C ARG A 395 -12.65 -3.85 -34.55
N ALA A 396 -12.94 -5.05 -35.04
CA ALA A 396 -14.03 -5.87 -34.51
C ALA A 396 -13.69 -6.34 -33.08
N MET A 397 -14.72 -6.64 -32.27
CA MET A 397 -14.52 -7.13 -30.90
C MET A 397 -13.66 -8.40 -30.87
N THR A 398 -12.91 -8.56 -29.79
CA THR A 398 -12.15 -9.76 -29.51
C THR A 398 -13.01 -10.83 -28.84
N MET A 399 -12.61 -12.11 -28.95
CA MET A 399 -13.29 -13.19 -28.23
C MET A 399 -13.21 -13.01 -26.70
N GLY A 400 -12.14 -12.38 -26.20
CA GLY A 400 -11.98 -12.04 -24.79
C GLY A 400 -12.98 -10.99 -24.31
N GLU A 401 -13.22 -9.94 -25.08
CA GLU A 401 -14.26 -8.93 -24.80
C GLU A 401 -15.66 -9.57 -24.75
N ILE A 402 -15.93 -10.52 -25.64
CA ILE A 402 -17.18 -11.30 -25.63
C ILE A 402 -17.27 -12.17 -24.38
N GLY A 403 -16.19 -12.88 -24.03
CA GLY A 403 -16.12 -13.68 -22.80
C GLY A 403 -16.37 -12.85 -21.55
N CYS A 404 -15.79 -11.65 -21.48
CA CYS A 404 -16.05 -10.68 -20.42
C CYS A 404 -17.55 -10.32 -20.36
N PHE A 405 -18.14 -9.89 -21.48
CA PHE A 405 -19.56 -9.56 -21.53
C PHE A 405 -20.46 -10.72 -21.06
N LEU A 406 -20.21 -11.93 -21.57
CA LEU A 406 -20.99 -13.12 -21.25
C LEU A 406 -20.88 -13.49 -19.76
N SER A 407 -19.74 -13.21 -19.12
CA SER A 407 -19.53 -13.43 -17.69
C SER A 407 -20.44 -12.52 -16.85
N HIS A 408 -20.46 -11.21 -17.13
CA HIS A 408 -21.37 -10.28 -16.46
C HIS A 408 -22.84 -10.59 -16.77
N TYR A 409 -23.17 -10.87 -18.03
CA TYR A 409 -24.51 -11.25 -18.47
C TYR A 409 -25.05 -12.46 -17.69
N SER A 410 -24.21 -13.46 -17.46
CA SER A 410 -24.56 -14.67 -16.72
C SER A 410 -24.93 -14.36 -15.26
N ILE A 411 -24.26 -13.39 -14.63
CA ILE A 411 -24.62 -12.93 -13.29
C ILE A 411 -25.97 -12.19 -13.33
N TRP A 412 -26.23 -11.32 -14.30
CA TRP A 412 -27.53 -10.64 -14.42
C TRP A 412 -28.68 -11.65 -14.57
N VAL A 413 -28.50 -12.69 -15.40
CA VAL A 413 -29.47 -13.78 -15.55
C VAL A 413 -29.64 -14.53 -14.23
N LEU A 414 -28.55 -14.82 -13.52
CA LEU A 414 -28.60 -15.49 -12.22
C LEU A 414 -29.39 -14.67 -11.20
N MET A 415 -29.14 -13.36 -11.12
CA MET A 415 -29.87 -12.45 -10.23
C MET A 415 -31.37 -12.50 -10.47
N VAL A 416 -31.81 -12.42 -11.72
CA VAL A 416 -33.24 -12.51 -12.08
C VAL A 416 -33.81 -13.88 -11.73
N ARG A 417 -33.09 -14.97 -12.04
CA ARG A 417 -33.55 -16.32 -11.73
C ARG A 417 -33.65 -16.60 -10.24
N LYS A 418 -32.76 -16.03 -9.43
CA LYS A 418 -32.67 -16.24 -7.98
C LYS A 418 -33.32 -15.13 -7.15
N GLN A 419 -33.84 -14.09 -7.81
CA GLN A 419 -34.43 -12.90 -7.18
C GLN A 419 -33.46 -12.21 -6.21
N LEU A 420 -32.18 -12.12 -6.58
CA LEU A 420 -31.17 -11.39 -5.81
C LEU A 420 -31.39 -9.89 -6.00
N LYS A 421 -31.61 -9.17 -4.91
CA LYS A 421 -31.95 -7.74 -4.86
C LYS A 421 -30.78 -6.85 -5.23
N GLU A 422 -29.62 -7.08 -4.64
CA GLU A 422 -28.41 -6.27 -4.83
C GLU A 422 -27.19 -7.20 -4.79
N VAL A 423 -26.32 -7.06 -5.79
CA VAL A 423 -25.11 -7.88 -5.95
C VAL A 423 -23.94 -6.99 -6.30
N LEU A 424 -22.80 -7.20 -5.64
CA LEU A 424 -21.51 -6.63 -6.04
C LEU A 424 -20.81 -7.61 -6.98
N ILE A 425 -20.40 -7.12 -8.14
CA ILE A 425 -19.60 -7.87 -9.12
C ILE A 425 -18.19 -7.27 -9.11
N LEU A 426 -17.18 -8.12 -8.99
CA LEU A 426 -15.76 -7.80 -8.95
C LEU A 426 -15.02 -8.54 -10.07
N GLU A 427 -14.05 -7.90 -10.70
CA GLU A 427 -13.02 -8.55 -11.52
C GLU A 427 -11.87 -9.09 -10.65
N ASP A 428 -10.97 -9.89 -11.22
CA ASP A 428 -9.91 -10.61 -10.50
C ASP A 428 -8.56 -9.88 -10.44
N ASP A 429 -8.48 -8.68 -11.01
CA ASP A 429 -7.27 -7.86 -11.10
C ASP A 429 -7.46 -6.45 -10.52
N ILE A 430 -8.16 -6.40 -9.39
CA ILE A 430 -8.43 -5.18 -8.62
C ILE A 430 -7.60 -5.09 -7.34
N ARG A 431 -7.38 -3.86 -6.89
CA ARG A 431 -6.96 -3.51 -5.53
C ARG A 431 -8.05 -2.70 -4.84
N PHE A 432 -8.13 -2.86 -3.51
CA PHE A 432 -9.10 -2.19 -2.66
C PHE A 432 -8.53 -0.91 -2.07
N GLU A 433 -9.33 0.16 -2.05
CA GLU A 433 -9.01 1.37 -1.30
C GLU A 433 -8.95 1.08 0.21
N PRO A 434 -8.06 1.72 0.99
CA PRO A 434 -8.09 1.66 2.44
C PRO A 434 -9.50 1.86 3.02
N TYR A 435 -9.83 1.12 4.08
CA TYR A 435 -11.14 1.15 4.74
C TYR A 435 -12.31 0.77 3.81
N PHE A 436 -12.06 -0.07 2.80
CA PHE A 436 -13.03 -0.48 1.78
C PHE A 436 -14.39 -0.87 2.36
N ARG A 437 -14.43 -1.70 3.41
CA ARG A 437 -15.68 -2.22 3.97
C ARG A 437 -16.57 -1.12 4.53
N GLN A 438 -15.99 -0.25 5.35
CA GLN A 438 -16.70 0.88 5.97
C GLN A 438 -17.20 1.85 4.90
N ASN A 439 -16.33 2.16 3.92
CA ASN A 439 -16.65 3.06 2.82
C ASN A 439 -17.75 2.47 1.91
N ALA A 440 -17.70 1.19 1.58
CA ALA A 440 -18.70 0.51 0.77
C ALA A 440 -20.06 0.47 1.46
N VAL A 441 -20.12 0.13 2.76
CA VAL A 441 -21.37 0.15 3.54
C VAL A 441 -21.95 1.57 3.62
N ARG A 442 -21.09 2.59 3.84
CA ARG A 442 -21.51 4.00 3.84
C ARG A 442 -22.14 4.40 2.51
N ILE A 443 -21.48 4.09 1.40
CA ILE A 443 -21.96 4.38 0.04
C ILE A 443 -23.28 3.67 -0.26
N LEU A 444 -23.40 2.38 0.09
CA LEU A 444 -24.64 1.62 -0.11
C LEU A 444 -25.81 2.23 0.68
N ASN A 445 -25.58 2.64 1.93
CA ASN A 445 -26.61 3.26 2.75
C ASN A 445 -27.01 4.64 2.21
N GLN A 446 -26.06 5.47 1.78
CA GLN A 446 -26.36 6.75 1.13
C GLN A 446 -27.17 6.55 -0.16
N ALA A 447 -26.76 5.61 -1.02
CA ALA A 447 -27.45 5.34 -2.28
C ALA A 447 -28.91 4.94 -2.06
N ARG A 448 -29.16 4.01 -1.12
CA ARG A 448 -30.51 3.53 -0.79
C ARG A 448 -31.42 4.63 -0.23
N ASN A 449 -30.85 5.62 0.47
CA ASN A 449 -31.60 6.73 1.07
C ASN A 449 -31.82 7.90 0.10
N ALA A 450 -30.88 8.14 -0.81
CA ALA A 450 -30.92 9.27 -1.71
C ALA A 450 -31.92 9.08 -2.86
N ALA A 451 -31.82 7.95 -3.57
CA ALA A 451 -32.65 7.69 -4.75
C ALA A 451 -32.68 6.21 -5.13
N GLN A 452 -33.65 5.82 -5.95
CA GLN A 452 -33.62 4.51 -6.58
C GLN A 452 -32.47 4.43 -7.58
N TYR A 453 -31.56 3.49 -7.38
CA TYR A 453 -30.44 3.23 -8.27
C TYR A 453 -30.56 1.85 -8.95
N ASP A 454 -29.95 1.72 -10.12
CA ASP A 454 -29.81 0.44 -10.82
C ASP A 454 -28.38 -0.09 -10.78
N LEU A 455 -27.39 0.81 -10.81
CA LEU A 455 -25.98 0.47 -10.84
C LEU A 455 -25.17 1.50 -10.04
N ILE A 456 -24.16 1.05 -9.28
CA ILE A 456 -23.18 1.91 -8.61
C ILE A 456 -21.78 1.40 -8.96
N TYR A 457 -20.98 2.20 -9.65
CA TYR A 457 -19.57 1.87 -9.86
C TYR A 457 -18.78 2.00 -8.56
N PHE A 458 -18.03 0.97 -8.21
CA PHE A 458 -17.01 0.99 -7.15
C PHE A 458 -15.60 1.20 -7.73
N GLY A 459 -15.35 0.71 -8.95
CA GLY A 459 -14.15 1.02 -9.73
C GLY A 459 -14.47 1.11 -11.22
N ARG A 460 -13.91 2.12 -11.88
CA ARG A 460 -14.04 2.39 -13.32
C ARG A 460 -12.96 3.37 -13.79
N LYS A 461 -12.73 3.45 -15.10
CA LYS A 461 -11.98 4.53 -15.77
C LYS A 461 -12.94 5.61 -16.25
N ARG A 462 -12.72 6.85 -15.83
CA ARG A 462 -13.44 8.03 -16.33
C ARG A 462 -12.75 8.51 -17.62
N LEU A 463 -13.49 8.72 -18.70
CA LEU A 463 -12.92 9.05 -20.02
C LEU A 463 -13.18 10.48 -20.48
N LYS A 464 -13.96 11.23 -19.72
CA LYS A 464 -14.27 12.62 -20.01
C LYS A 464 -14.11 13.44 -18.75
N ASP A 465 -13.46 14.59 -18.83
CA ASP A 465 -13.49 15.64 -17.80
C ASP A 465 -14.86 16.35 -17.74
N GLU A 466 -15.94 15.63 -18.04
CA GLU A 466 -17.29 16.11 -17.80
C GLU A 466 -17.51 16.13 -16.28
N SER A 467 -17.97 17.26 -15.76
CA SER A 467 -18.39 17.36 -14.37
C SER A 467 -19.51 16.35 -14.10
N GLU A 468 -19.29 15.46 -13.14
CA GLU A 468 -20.27 14.49 -12.70
C GLU A 468 -21.03 15.07 -11.51
N PRO A 469 -22.34 15.38 -11.67
CA PRO A 469 -23.08 16.03 -10.61
C PRO A 469 -23.23 15.09 -9.41
N ALA A 470 -23.10 15.65 -8.20
CA ALA A 470 -23.36 14.94 -6.96
C ALA A 470 -24.81 14.43 -6.91
N VAL A 471 -25.03 13.29 -6.26
CA VAL A 471 -26.37 12.80 -5.95
C VAL A 471 -26.91 13.56 -4.75
N GLU A 472 -28.11 14.11 -4.86
CA GLU A 472 -28.73 14.88 -3.77
C GLU A 472 -28.82 14.04 -2.48
N ASN A 473 -28.43 14.62 -1.35
CA ASN A 473 -28.38 13.96 -0.03
C ASN A 473 -27.40 12.77 0.07
N ALA A 474 -26.38 12.72 -0.79
CA ALA A 474 -25.30 11.74 -0.70
C ALA A 474 -23.93 12.36 -0.98
N ASP A 475 -23.06 12.38 0.03
CA ASP A 475 -21.75 13.03 -0.05
C ASP A 475 -20.72 12.23 -0.88
N ASN A 476 -20.90 10.91 -0.98
CA ASN A 476 -19.91 10.02 -1.63
C ASN A 476 -20.42 9.43 -2.95
N LEU A 477 -21.40 10.06 -3.58
CA LEU A 477 -22.01 9.58 -4.80
C LEU A 477 -22.15 10.69 -5.84
N VAL A 478 -21.85 10.33 -7.08
CA VAL A 478 -22.10 11.16 -8.26
C VAL A 478 -22.91 10.39 -9.29
N HIS A 479 -23.62 11.10 -10.16
CA HIS A 479 -24.21 10.50 -11.35
C HIS A 479 -23.10 10.09 -12.33
N ALA A 480 -23.05 8.81 -12.69
CA ALA A 480 -21.98 8.30 -13.55
C ALA A 480 -22.06 8.89 -14.97
N GLY A 481 -20.93 9.38 -15.46
CA GLY A 481 -20.70 9.78 -16.85
C GLY A 481 -20.15 8.64 -17.71
N TYR A 482 -19.60 8.99 -18.87
CA TYR A 482 -19.00 8.00 -19.77
C TYR A 482 -17.76 7.34 -19.13
N SER A 483 -17.73 6.00 -19.14
CA SER A 483 -16.81 5.20 -18.34
C SER A 483 -16.31 3.99 -19.12
N TYR A 484 -15.08 3.56 -18.85
CA TYR A 484 -14.60 2.21 -19.14
C TYR A 484 -14.32 1.42 -17.89
N TRP A 485 -13.99 0.15 -18.11
CA TRP A 485 -13.62 -0.84 -17.11
C TRP A 485 -14.78 -1.19 -16.18
N THR A 486 -14.88 -2.49 -15.92
CA THR A 486 -15.90 -3.06 -15.02
C THR A 486 -15.30 -3.64 -13.75
N LEU A 487 -14.14 -3.09 -13.33
CA LEU A 487 -13.35 -3.48 -12.14
C LEU A 487 -14.24 -3.95 -10.98
N GLY A 488 -15.24 -3.13 -10.63
CA GLY A 488 -16.34 -3.62 -9.83
C GLY A 488 -17.50 -2.63 -9.72
N TYR A 489 -18.71 -3.18 -9.65
CA TYR A 489 -19.94 -2.40 -9.50
C TYR A 489 -21.02 -3.19 -8.76
N VAL A 490 -21.86 -2.44 -8.04
CA VAL A 490 -23.08 -2.96 -7.45
C VAL A 490 -24.21 -2.81 -8.46
N ILE A 491 -25.03 -3.84 -8.63
CA ILE A 491 -26.21 -3.81 -9.49
C ILE A 491 -27.44 -4.29 -8.72
N SER A 492 -28.56 -3.60 -8.91
CA SER A 492 -29.84 -4.00 -8.36
C SER A 492 -30.57 -4.97 -9.28
N LEU A 493 -31.53 -5.74 -8.74
CA LEU A 493 -32.40 -6.62 -9.53
C LEU A 493 -33.10 -5.86 -10.66
N GLN A 494 -33.54 -4.63 -10.37
CA GLN A 494 -34.18 -3.77 -11.34
C GLN A 494 -33.21 -3.35 -12.45
N GLY A 495 -31.95 -3.07 -12.11
CA GLY A 495 -30.88 -2.82 -13.07
C GLY A 495 -30.64 -4.02 -13.98
N ALA A 496 -30.46 -5.22 -13.39
CA ALA A 496 -30.27 -6.46 -14.16
C ALA A 496 -31.45 -6.72 -15.13
N LEU A 497 -32.69 -6.51 -14.68
CA LEU A 497 -33.88 -6.62 -15.54
C LEU A 497 -33.86 -5.61 -16.70
N LYS A 498 -33.46 -4.35 -16.46
CA LYS A 498 -33.34 -3.34 -17.52
C LYS A 498 -32.27 -3.71 -18.55
N LEU A 499 -31.10 -4.15 -18.10
CA LEU A 499 -30.01 -4.59 -18.98
C LEU A 499 -30.43 -5.78 -19.84
N LEU A 500 -31.06 -6.80 -19.25
CA LEU A 500 -31.52 -7.99 -19.99
C LEU A 500 -32.66 -7.66 -20.95
N ALA A 501 -33.59 -6.77 -20.58
CA ALA A 501 -34.69 -6.35 -21.45
C ALA A 501 -34.22 -5.63 -22.72
N ALA A 502 -32.99 -5.09 -22.73
CA ALA A 502 -32.38 -4.48 -23.91
C ALA A 502 -31.98 -5.50 -25.00
N LYS A 503 -32.02 -6.81 -24.65
CA LYS A 503 -31.57 -7.93 -25.48
C LYS A 503 -30.14 -7.73 -26.00
N PRO A 504 -29.15 -7.59 -25.10
CA PRO A 504 -27.79 -7.23 -25.50
C PRO A 504 -27.13 -8.28 -26.40
N LEU A 505 -27.49 -9.56 -26.28
CA LEU A 505 -26.94 -10.60 -27.14
C LEU A 505 -27.33 -10.44 -28.62
N ASP A 506 -28.45 -9.77 -28.92
CA ASP A 506 -28.87 -9.52 -30.31
C ASP A 506 -28.06 -8.39 -30.98
N LYS A 507 -27.35 -7.58 -30.19
CA LYS A 507 -26.64 -6.35 -30.59
C LYS A 507 -25.40 -6.15 -29.71
N LEU A 508 -24.55 -7.16 -29.65
CA LEU A 508 -23.42 -7.22 -28.73
C LEU A 508 -22.38 -6.13 -29.04
N ILE A 509 -21.96 -5.45 -27.98
CA ILE A 509 -20.81 -4.53 -27.88
C ILE A 509 -20.12 -4.83 -26.54
N PRO A 510 -18.89 -4.34 -26.28
CA PRO A 510 -18.21 -4.60 -25.01
C PRO A 510 -19.04 -4.13 -23.81
N VAL A 511 -18.85 -4.78 -22.66
CA VAL A 511 -19.72 -4.54 -21.49
C VAL A 511 -19.57 -3.12 -20.96
N ASP A 512 -18.36 -2.59 -21.00
CA ASP A 512 -18.01 -1.25 -20.57
C ASP A 512 -18.43 -0.17 -21.57
N GLU A 513 -18.78 -0.53 -22.81
CA GLU A 513 -19.52 0.35 -23.75
C GLU A 513 -21.04 0.23 -23.56
N PHE A 514 -21.52 -0.99 -23.32
CA PHE A 514 -22.93 -1.28 -23.14
C PHE A 514 -23.51 -0.60 -21.89
N LEU A 515 -22.81 -0.62 -20.76
CA LEU A 515 -23.31 -0.03 -19.53
C LEU A 515 -23.54 1.49 -19.67
N PRO A 516 -22.56 2.33 -20.09
CA PRO A 516 -22.77 3.76 -20.35
C PRO A 516 -23.83 4.07 -21.39
N LEU A 517 -23.99 3.20 -22.37
CA LEU A 517 -25.07 3.32 -23.33
C LEU A 517 -26.42 3.18 -22.62
N MET A 518 -26.59 2.20 -21.74
CA MET A 518 -27.86 1.95 -21.05
C MET A 518 -28.27 3.04 -20.04
N PHE A 519 -27.34 3.86 -19.56
CA PHE A 519 -27.63 5.08 -18.77
C PHE A 519 -27.49 6.39 -19.59
N ASP A 520 -27.52 6.31 -20.92
CA ASP A 520 -27.58 7.42 -21.88
C ASP A 520 -26.39 8.41 -21.82
N ARG A 521 -25.21 7.93 -21.42
CA ARG A 521 -23.98 8.74 -21.35
C ARG A 521 -22.95 8.40 -22.42
N HIS A 522 -23.24 7.44 -23.29
CA HIS A 522 -22.35 7.05 -24.37
C HIS A 522 -22.19 8.17 -25.44
N PRO A 523 -20.96 8.46 -25.91
CA PRO A 523 -20.71 9.52 -26.90
C PRO A 523 -21.21 9.15 -28.31
N ASN A 524 -21.09 7.88 -28.72
CA ASN A 524 -21.59 7.42 -30.02
C ASN A 524 -23.12 7.33 -30.05
N LYS A 525 -23.76 8.26 -30.77
CA LYS A 525 -25.22 8.32 -30.89
C LYS A 525 -25.78 7.25 -31.84
N THR A 526 -25.03 6.86 -32.87
CA THR A 526 -25.42 5.79 -33.79
C THR A 526 -25.61 4.46 -33.06
N TRP A 527 -24.68 4.10 -32.17
CA TRP A 527 -24.84 2.89 -31.35
C TRP A 527 -25.99 3.03 -30.35
N SER A 528 -26.14 4.21 -29.76
CA SER A 528 -27.22 4.49 -28.81
C SER A 528 -28.61 4.30 -29.42
N GLU A 529 -28.80 4.61 -30.70
CA GLU A 529 -30.08 4.42 -31.42
C GLU A 529 -30.53 2.95 -31.48
N ALA A 530 -29.58 2.01 -31.46
CA ALA A 530 -29.88 0.58 -31.47
C ALA A 530 -30.53 0.10 -30.15
N PHE A 531 -30.41 0.88 -29.07
CA PHE A 531 -31.03 0.60 -27.79
C PHE A 531 -31.97 1.75 -27.41
N ARG A 532 -33.26 1.63 -27.73
CA ARG A 532 -34.21 2.74 -27.55
C ARG A 532 -34.52 3.09 -26.08
N LYS A 533 -34.46 2.11 -25.18
CA LYS A 533 -34.80 2.28 -23.76
C LYS A 533 -33.52 2.26 -22.92
N ARG A 534 -32.94 3.45 -22.72
CA ARG A 534 -31.69 3.70 -21.98
C ARG A 534 -32.00 4.45 -20.68
N ASN A 535 -32.67 3.76 -19.76
CA ASN A 535 -33.19 4.34 -18.52
C ASN A 535 -32.58 3.69 -17.26
N LEU A 536 -31.35 3.19 -17.39
CA LEU A 536 -30.57 2.73 -16.25
C LEU A 536 -30.12 3.94 -15.43
N VAL A 537 -30.36 3.91 -14.12
CA VAL A 537 -29.90 4.94 -13.18
C VAL A 537 -28.56 4.48 -12.62
N ALA A 538 -27.48 5.08 -13.12
CA ALA A 538 -26.12 4.74 -12.72
C ALA A 538 -25.49 5.84 -11.85
N PHE A 539 -25.00 5.44 -10.69
CA PHE A 539 -24.15 6.24 -9.83
C PHE A 539 -22.71 5.72 -9.85
N SER A 540 -21.80 6.49 -9.27
CA SER A 540 -20.41 6.09 -9.00
C SER A 540 -20.06 6.53 -7.59
N ALA A 541 -19.31 5.70 -6.88
CA ALA A 541 -18.57 6.13 -5.69
C ALA A 541 -17.64 7.30 -6.04
N SER A 542 -17.56 8.28 -5.15
CA SER A 542 -16.62 9.39 -5.21
C SER A 542 -16.08 9.70 -3.81
N PRO A 543 -14.80 9.41 -3.52
CA PRO A 543 -13.82 8.74 -4.40
C PRO A 543 -14.19 7.29 -4.73
N LEU A 544 -13.50 6.70 -5.72
CA LEU A 544 -13.64 5.28 -6.07
C LEU A 544 -13.12 4.40 -4.94
N LEU A 545 -13.61 3.16 -4.89
CA LEU A 545 -13.25 2.16 -3.88
C LEU A 545 -12.35 1.05 -4.42
N LEU A 546 -12.28 0.91 -5.74
CA LEU A 546 -11.54 -0.13 -6.44
C LEU A 546 -10.71 0.50 -7.56
N TYR A 547 -9.50 -0.01 -7.70
CA TYR A 547 -8.53 0.41 -8.71
C TYR A 547 -7.94 -0.84 -9.37
N PRO A 548 -7.40 -0.75 -10.60
CA PRO A 548 -6.69 -1.89 -11.18
C PRO A 548 -5.39 -2.14 -10.41
N ILE A 549 -4.91 -3.39 -10.41
CA ILE A 549 -3.58 -3.70 -9.88
C ILE A 549 -2.51 -2.99 -10.72
N TYR A 550 -2.62 -3.11 -12.06
CA TYR A 550 -1.74 -2.46 -13.03
C TYR A 550 -2.55 -1.65 -14.02
N TYR A 551 -2.07 -0.46 -14.36
CA TYR A 551 -2.62 0.35 -15.45
C TYR A 551 -2.05 -0.09 -16.80
N THR A 552 -2.81 0.15 -17.88
CA THR A 552 -2.36 -0.12 -19.25
C THR A 552 -1.01 0.58 -19.51
N GLY A 553 0.01 -0.20 -19.89
CA GLY A 553 1.36 0.27 -20.15
C GLY A 553 2.34 0.14 -18.98
N GLU A 554 1.88 -0.26 -17.79
CA GLU A 554 2.75 -0.57 -16.66
C GLU A 554 3.44 -1.93 -16.82
N SER A 555 4.66 -2.05 -16.28
CA SER A 555 5.37 -3.33 -16.25
C SER A 555 4.57 -4.35 -15.43
N GLY A 556 4.25 -5.50 -16.05
CA GLY A 556 3.41 -6.53 -15.44
C GLY A 556 1.93 -6.49 -15.82
N TYR A 557 1.48 -5.48 -16.59
CA TYR A 557 0.12 -5.45 -17.15
C TYR A 557 -0.09 -6.60 -18.15
N ILE A 558 -1.14 -7.40 -17.94
CA ILE A 558 -1.55 -8.50 -18.81
C ILE A 558 -3.07 -8.42 -19.01
N SER A 559 -3.53 -8.31 -20.26
CA SER A 559 -4.95 -8.17 -20.58
C SER A 559 -5.50 -9.43 -21.27
N ASP A 560 -6.31 -10.21 -20.54
CA ASP A 560 -6.94 -11.41 -21.11
C ASP A 560 -8.09 -11.09 -22.09
N THR A 561 -8.56 -9.83 -22.14
CA THR A 561 -9.55 -9.35 -23.11
C THR A 561 -8.88 -8.85 -24.38
N GLU A 562 -7.84 -8.02 -24.27
CA GLU A 562 -7.20 -7.36 -25.41
C GLU A 562 -6.23 -8.26 -26.19
N ASP A 563 -5.60 -9.23 -25.52
CA ASP A 563 -4.59 -10.15 -26.09
C ASP A 563 -5.19 -11.39 -26.80
N SER A 564 -6.50 -11.38 -27.06
CA SER A 564 -7.23 -12.54 -27.62
C SER A 564 -7.50 -12.43 -29.13
N GLN A 565 -7.90 -13.55 -29.75
CA GLN A 565 -8.13 -13.61 -31.20
C GLN A 565 -9.25 -12.63 -31.63
N GLN A 566 -8.99 -11.92 -32.72
CA GLN A 566 -9.94 -11.02 -33.37
C GLN A 566 -10.89 -11.80 -34.27
N ILE A 567 -12.11 -11.29 -34.44
CA ILE A 567 -13.11 -11.89 -35.32
C ILE A 567 -12.91 -11.38 -36.74
N SER A 568 -12.70 -12.28 -37.70
CA SER A 568 -12.77 -11.96 -39.12
C SER A 568 -14.23 -11.89 -39.56
N VAL A 569 -14.80 -10.69 -39.65
CA VAL A 569 -16.12 -10.50 -40.28
C VAL A 569 -15.89 -10.19 -41.75
N GLU A 570 -16.41 -11.03 -42.66
CA GLU A 570 -16.47 -10.70 -44.09
C GLU A 570 -17.40 -9.51 -44.28
N THR A 571 -16.83 -8.32 -44.51
CA THR A 571 -17.57 -7.11 -44.83
C THR A 571 -17.91 -7.10 -46.33
N SER A 572 -19.18 -7.25 -46.66
CA SER A 572 -19.69 -6.99 -48.01
C SER A 572 -19.79 -5.48 -48.27
N GLU A 573 -18.88 -5.01 -49.12
CA GLU A 573 -18.88 -3.83 -50.01
C GLU A 573 -19.06 -2.38 -49.48
N GLU A 574 -17.98 -1.63 -49.79
CA GLU A 574 -17.85 -0.22 -50.22
C GLU A 574 -17.98 0.94 -49.21
N GLY A 575 -16.81 1.52 -48.91
CA GLY A 575 -16.64 2.89 -48.41
C GLY A 575 -15.17 3.19 -48.11
N GLU A 576 -14.47 3.86 -49.03
CA GLU A 576 -13.06 4.28 -48.86
C GLU A 576 -12.87 5.13 -47.59
N ALA A 577 -12.15 4.58 -46.60
CA ALA A 577 -11.76 5.29 -45.39
C ALA A 577 -10.52 6.15 -45.65
N ARG A 578 -10.66 7.47 -45.47
CA ARG A 578 -9.53 8.41 -45.42
C ARG A 578 -8.82 8.27 -44.08
N LEU A 579 -7.54 7.92 -44.13
CA LEU A 579 -6.59 8.02 -43.03
C LEU A 579 -6.59 9.45 -42.45
N LYS A 580 -6.89 9.56 -41.16
CA LYS A 580 -6.37 10.63 -40.30
C LYS A 580 -5.88 10.02 -39.00
N SER A 581 -4.57 9.80 -38.98
CA SER A 581 -3.77 9.60 -37.78
C SER A 581 -3.82 10.85 -36.90
N ASP A 582 -3.39 10.63 -35.65
CA ASP A 582 -2.90 11.64 -34.72
C ASP A 582 -3.97 12.42 -33.95
N ARG A 583 -4.45 11.78 -32.88
CA ARG A 583 -4.67 12.48 -31.61
C ARG A 583 -3.86 11.78 -30.53
N GLU A 584 -2.94 12.54 -30.00
CA GLU A 584 -1.88 12.20 -29.06
C GLU A 584 -2.37 11.33 -27.90
N GLN A 585 -1.62 10.27 -27.63
CA GLN A 585 -1.56 9.63 -26.32
C GLN A 585 -1.00 10.65 -25.31
N VAL A 586 -1.88 11.50 -24.77
CA VAL A 586 -1.54 12.27 -23.58
C VAL A 586 -1.84 11.39 -22.38
N PHE A 587 -0.79 10.75 -21.86
CA PHE A 587 -0.79 10.25 -20.50
C PHE A 587 -0.76 11.47 -19.57
N ASP A 588 -1.93 11.92 -19.10
CA ASP A 588 -1.96 12.81 -17.95
C ASP A 588 -1.66 11.95 -16.71
N HIS A 589 -0.39 11.97 -16.32
CA HIS A 589 -0.05 11.73 -14.93
C HIS A 589 -0.71 12.81 -14.09
N GLU A 590 -1.42 12.39 -13.04
CA GLU A 590 -1.95 13.24 -11.96
C GLU A 590 -3.18 14.08 -12.35
N GLN A 591 -4.38 13.53 -12.14
CA GLN A 591 -5.45 14.39 -11.61
C GLN A 591 -5.08 14.73 -10.17
N GLU A 592 -4.40 15.87 -10.01
CA GLU A 592 -4.35 16.61 -8.76
C GLU A 592 -5.77 16.70 -8.19
N PHE A 593 -6.03 15.96 -7.11
CA PHE A 593 -7.07 16.36 -6.17
C PHE A 593 -6.65 17.73 -5.64
N LYS A 594 -7.19 18.81 -6.22
CA LYS A 594 -7.30 20.07 -5.50
C LYS A 594 -8.25 19.82 -4.33
N LEU A 595 -7.68 19.38 -3.21
CA LEU A 595 -8.33 19.57 -1.92
C LEU A 595 -8.65 21.06 -1.81
N HIS A 596 -9.92 21.37 -1.58
CA HIS A 596 -10.29 22.69 -1.10
C HIS A 596 -9.41 23.03 0.11
N PRO A 597 -8.84 24.25 0.23
CA PRO A 597 -7.79 24.57 1.21
C PRO A 597 -8.21 24.56 2.70
N GLU A 598 -9.32 23.93 3.08
CA GLU A 598 -9.86 24.00 4.44
C GLU A 598 -9.91 22.66 5.19
N LEU A 599 -9.28 21.61 4.66
CA LEU A 599 -8.91 20.44 5.48
C LEU A 599 -7.52 20.66 6.08
N LYS A 600 -7.49 21.42 7.18
CA LYS A 600 -6.31 21.61 8.02
C LYS A 600 -6.00 20.30 8.75
N LEU A 601 -5.02 19.54 8.27
CA LEU A 601 -4.30 18.61 9.13
C LEU A 601 -3.54 19.44 10.19
N GLY A 602 -3.84 19.22 11.47
CA GLY A 602 -2.91 19.55 12.56
C GLY A 602 -2.99 20.97 13.18
N GLU A 603 -4.14 21.64 13.22
CA GLU A 603 -4.32 22.74 14.18
C GLU A 603 -5.05 22.26 15.45
N SER A 604 -4.26 21.77 16.41
CA SER A 604 -4.63 21.80 17.82
C SER A 604 -3.36 22.11 18.61
N LEU A 605 -3.18 23.39 18.93
CA LEU A 605 -2.66 23.91 20.19
C LEU A 605 -3.00 25.40 20.20
N SER A 606 -4.20 25.73 20.70
CA SER A 606 -4.50 27.11 21.08
C SER A 606 -3.53 27.54 22.18
N LYS A 607 -2.83 28.65 21.96
CA LYS A 607 -2.06 29.37 22.98
C LYS A 607 -2.99 29.88 24.08
N SER A 608 -3.32 29.05 25.07
CA SER A 608 -3.79 29.50 26.38
C SER A 608 -3.70 28.35 27.38
N HIS A 609 -2.57 28.26 28.07
CA HIS A 609 -2.44 27.95 29.51
C HIS A 609 -0.95 27.75 29.82
N GLN A 610 -0.21 28.85 29.72
CA GLN A 610 1.01 29.06 30.49
C GLN A 610 0.67 30.11 31.54
N GLU A 611 0.11 29.65 32.66
CA GLU A 611 0.20 30.24 33.99
C GLU A 611 -0.47 29.26 34.95
N LEU A 612 0.30 28.23 35.35
CA LEU A 612 0.43 27.65 36.70
C LEU A 612 1.36 26.44 36.69
#